data_AF-A0A976J844-F1
#
_entry.id   AF-A0A976J844-F1
#
_cell.length_a   1.000
_cell.length_b   1.000
_cell.length_c   1.000
_cell.angle_alpha   90.00
_cell.angle_beta   90.00
_cell.angle_gamma   90.00
#
_symmetry.space_group_name_H-M   'P 1'
#
loop_
_entity.id
_entity.type
_entity.pdbx_description
1 polymer ?
#
loop_
_entity_poly.entity_id
_entity_poly.type
_entity_poly.pdbx_seq_one_letter_code
_entity_poly.pdbx_strand_id
1 'polypeptide(L)'
;MKILGFHRIVASLAMAFALVVGVQPALAQEAAEATATTQLESVDPAEAADVADADAVAEGAGAYTPMKPTEGIGMPVDRGLDIQPQFSETGEFAYGLHVGLIWVMVGISVFVLVLLLYTVFRFRRKANPVPSKTSHNTLIEV
;
A
#
# COMPACT_ATOMS: atom_id res chain seq x y z
N MET A 1 21.57 21.07 -13.17
CA MET A 1 21.08 19.81 -12.56
C MET A 1 19.59 19.68 -12.89
N LYS A 2 19.32 19.25 -14.13
CA LYS A 2 18.63 17.99 -14.49
C LYS A 2 17.10 18.05 -14.32
N ILE A 3 16.46 18.44 -15.42
CA ILE A 3 15.03 18.38 -15.80
C ILE A 3 14.51 16.91 -15.86
N LEU A 4 15.17 15.99 -15.16
CA LEU A 4 14.93 14.54 -15.19
C LEU A 4 13.68 14.10 -14.42
N GLY A 5 13.16 14.92 -13.50
CA GLY A 5 11.96 14.57 -12.72
C GLY A 5 10.66 14.70 -13.53
N PHE A 6 10.54 15.75 -14.34
CA PHE A 6 9.31 16.04 -15.08
C PHE A 6 9.03 15.04 -16.21
N HIS A 7 10.08 14.59 -16.90
CA HIS A 7 9.96 13.57 -17.95
C HIS A 7 9.53 12.20 -17.41
N ARG A 8 9.90 11.85 -16.17
CA ARG A 8 9.50 10.59 -15.53
C ARG A 8 8.03 10.62 -15.12
N ILE A 9 7.53 11.78 -14.68
CA ILE A 9 6.12 12.00 -14.36
C ILE A 9 5.25 11.91 -15.62
N VAL A 10 5.67 12.56 -16.72
CA VAL A 10 4.96 12.50 -18.01
C VAL A 10 4.99 11.09 -18.63
N ALA A 11 6.13 10.39 -18.54
CA ALA A 11 6.23 9.01 -19.02
C ALA A 11 5.37 8.03 -18.20
N SER A 12 5.25 8.24 -16.88
CA SER A 12 4.38 7.41 -16.02
C SER A 12 2.89 7.63 -16.31
N LEU A 13 2.49 8.86 -16.67
CA LEU A 13 1.11 9.16 -17.08
C LEU A 13 0.76 8.54 -18.44
N ALA A 14 1.71 8.51 -19.39
CA ALA A 14 1.51 7.89 -20.70
C ALA A 14 1.39 6.36 -20.62
N MET A 15 2.13 5.70 -19.71
CA MET A 15 2.05 4.26 -19.48
C MET A 15 0.74 3.86 -18.77
N ALA A 16 0.24 4.69 -17.86
CA ALA A 16 -1.06 4.48 -17.23
C ALA A 16 -2.24 4.63 -18.22
N PHE A 17 -2.13 5.54 -19.20
CA PHE A 17 -3.13 5.69 -20.26
C PHE A 17 -3.13 4.50 -21.24
N ALA A 18 -1.96 3.92 -21.55
CA ALA A 18 -1.85 2.75 -22.42
C ALA A 18 -2.45 1.47 -21.82
N LEU A 19 -2.44 1.33 -20.47
CA LEU A 19 -3.05 0.20 -19.76
C LEU A 19 -4.59 0.23 -19.77
N VAL A 20 -5.21 1.41 -19.88
CA VAL A 20 -6.67 1.58 -19.91
C VAL A 20 -7.28 1.27 -21.29
N VAL A 21 -6.49 1.32 -22.37
CA VAL A 21 -6.95 1.11 -23.77
C VAL A 21 -6.54 -0.28 -24.33
N GLY A 22 -5.70 -1.03 -23.63
CA GLY A 22 -5.24 -2.35 -24.06
C GLY A 22 -6.30 -3.44 -23.91
N VAL A 23 -6.98 -3.79 -25.01
CA VAL A 23 -7.78 -5.01 -25.17
C VAL A 23 -6.93 -6.22 -24.72
N GLN A 24 -7.33 -6.90 -23.64
CA GLN A 24 -6.70 -8.14 -23.20
C GLN A 24 -7.32 -9.32 -23.96
N PRO A 25 -6.54 -10.16 -24.67
CA PRO A 25 -7.03 -11.48 -25.04
C PRO A 25 -7.10 -12.34 -23.76
N ALA A 26 -8.21 -13.05 -23.59
CA ALA A 26 -8.40 -14.00 -22.51
C ALA A 26 -7.42 -15.18 -22.68
N LEU A 27 -6.42 -15.27 -21.81
CA LEU A 27 -5.54 -16.44 -21.71
C LEU A 27 -6.05 -17.26 -20.51
N ALA A 28 -6.57 -18.45 -20.84
CA ALA A 28 -7.05 -19.43 -19.89
C ALA A 28 -5.95 -19.81 -18.90
N GLN A 29 -6.26 -19.74 -17.61
CA GLN A 29 -5.40 -20.23 -16.53
C GLN A 29 -5.62 -21.74 -16.39
N GLU A 30 -4.69 -22.52 -16.92
CA GLU A 30 -4.60 -23.96 -16.66
C GLU A 30 -4.10 -24.17 -15.23
N ALA A 31 -5.03 -24.56 -14.35
CA ALA A 31 -4.71 -25.02 -13.01
C ALA A 31 -4.20 -26.46 -13.09
N ALA A 32 -2.89 -26.63 -13.10
CA ALA A 32 -2.25 -27.92 -12.88
C ALA A 32 -1.69 -27.96 -11.45
N GLU A 33 -2.24 -28.88 -10.66
CA GLU A 33 -1.87 -29.21 -9.28
C GLU A 33 -0.36 -29.41 -9.12
N ALA A 34 0.24 -28.64 -8.20
CA ALA A 34 1.52 -29.02 -7.64
C ALA A 34 1.30 -30.14 -6.62
N THR A 35 1.68 -31.36 -7.02
CA THR A 35 1.80 -32.55 -6.18
C THR A 35 2.59 -32.24 -4.91
N ALA A 36 1.89 -31.97 -3.81
CA ALA A 36 2.44 -31.85 -2.47
C ALA A 36 2.64 -33.26 -1.88
N THR A 37 3.66 -33.97 -2.35
CA THR A 37 4.12 -35.20 -1.71
C THR A 37 5.58 -35.38 -2.08
N THR A 38 6.47 -35.17 -1.10
CA THR A 38 7.67 -35.99 -0.81
C THR A 38 8.67 -35.17 0.01
N GLN A 39 8.56 -35.28 1.35
CA GLN A 39 9.68 -35.60 2.26
C GLN A 39 9.18 -35.43 3.70
N LEU A 40 8.63 -36.50 4.25
CA LEU A 40 8.75 -36.75 5.69
C LEU A 40 10.05 -37.54 5.83
N GLU A 41 11.11 -36.84 6.21
CA GLU A 41 12.34 -37.46 6.66
C GLU A 41 12.03 -38.17 7.99
N SER A 42 12.06 -39.50 7.99
CA SER A 42 11.90 -40.28 9.22
C SER A 42 13.21 -40.20 10.01
N VAL A 43 13.20 -39.39 11.07
CA VAL A 43 14.33 -39.29 12.01
C VAL A 43 14.40 -40.56 12.86
N ASP A 44 15.60 -41.13 13.01
CA ASP A 44 15.89 -42.30 13.84
C ASP A 44 15.58 -41.97 15.33
N PRO A 45 14.79 -42.80 16.06
CA PRO A 45 14.48 -42.57 17.47
C PRO A 45 15.70 -42.48 18.39
N ALA A 46 16.87 -42.98 17.97
CA ALA A 46 18.11 -42.86 18.72
C ALA A 46 18.75 -41.46 18.63
N GLU A 47 18.61 -40.74 17.51
CA GLU A 47 19.05 -39.33 17.40
C GLU A 47 18.13 -38.39 18.19
N ALA A 48 16.87 -38.76 18.37
CA ALA A 48 15.91 -38.02 19.20
C ALA A 48 16.19 -38.13 20.72
N ALA A 49 17.09 -39.03 21.16
CA ALA A 49 17.44 -39.19 22.57
C ALA A 49 18.64 -38.34 22.99
N ASP A 50 19.47 -37.86 22.04
CA ASP A 50 20.61 -36.98 22.33
C ASP A 50 20.20 -35.50 22.52
N VAL A 51 18.99 -35.14 22.08
CA VAL A 51 18.43 -33.78 22.27
C VAL A 51 17.81 -33.55 23.66
N ALA A 52 17.94 -34.51 24.59
CA ALA A 52 17.31 -34.47 25.92
C ALA A 52 18.32 -34.22 27.07
N ASP A 53 19.57 -33.88 26.77
CA ASP A 53 20.49 -33.38 27.80
C ASP A 53 20.27 -31.87 27.99
N ALA A 54 19.65 -31.51 29.11
CA ALA A 54 19.35 -30.12 29.46
C ALA A 54 20.60 -29.29 29.85
N ASP A 55 21.74 -29.95 30.04
CA ASP A 55 23.03 -29.35 30.42
C ASP A 55 24.06 -29.38 29.27
N ALA A 56 23.73 -29.97 28.11
CA ALA A 56 24.51 -29.95 26.87
C ALA A 56 24.38 -28.60 26.16
N VAL A 57 24.74 -27.55 26.89
CA VAL A 57 24.94 -26.21 26.37
C VAL A 57 26.27 -26.26 25.61
N ALA A 58 26.23 -26.42 24.29
CA ALA A 58 27.41 -26.35 23.43
C ALA A 58 28.27 -25.12 23.83
N GLU A 59 29.58 -25.27 23.91
CA GLU A 59 30.50 -24.18 24.28
C GLU A 59 30.33 -23.04 23.26
N GLY A 60 29.62 -21.98 23.64
CA GLY A 60 29.19 -20.90 22.74
C GLY A 60 27.66 -20.71 22.60
N ALA A 61 26.83 -21.56 23.20
CA ALA A 61 25.36 -21.38 23.19
C ALA A 61 24.88 -20.15 23.97
N GLY A 62 25.75 -19.53 24.79
CA GLY A 62 25.54 -18.19 25.37
C GLY A 62 26.05 -17.02 24.52
N ALA A 63 26.67 -17.27 23.35
CA ALA A 63 27.29 -16.24 22.52
C ALA A 63 26.28 -15.45 21.67
N TYR A 64 25.03 -15.92 21.59
CA TYR A 64 23.95 -15.13 21.00
C TYR A 64 23.36 -14.22 22.06
N THR A 65 23.77 -12.95 22.07
CA THR A 65 23.02 -11.89 22.74
C THR A 65 21.91 -11.42 21.79
N PRO A 66 20.62 -11.71 22.06
CA PRO A 66 19.54 -11.16 21.27
C PRO A 66 19.61 -9.64 21.34
N MET A 67 19.70 -8.99 20.19
CA MET A 67 19.66 -7.53 20.14
C MET A 67 18.29 -7.09 20.68
N LYS A 68 18.29 -6.18 21.67
CA LYS A 68 17.05 -5.55 22.13
C LYS A 68 16.40 -4.83 20.93
N PRO A 69 15.07 -4.95 20.73
CA PRO A 69 14.39 -4.19 19.68
C PRO A 69 14.71 -2.71 19.80
N THR A 70 15.09 -2.09 18.69
CA THR A 70 15.28 -0.65 18.63
C THR A 70 13.94 0.04 18.87
N GLU A 71 13.93 1.04 19.74
CA GLU A 71 12.69 1.76 20.06
C GLU A 71 12.09 2.41 18.79
N GLY A 72 10.79 2.22 18.57
CA GLY A 72 10.05 2.72 17.41
C GLY A 72 10.11 1.87 16.13
N ILE A 73 10.86 0.77 16.09
CA ILE A 73 10.96 -0.10 14.91
C ILE A 73 10.16 -1.39 15.13
N GLY A 74 9.25 -1.70 14.21
CA GLY A 74 8.44 -2.92 14.27
C GLY A 74 7.41 -2.93 15.41
N MET A 75 7.12 -1.77 16.00
CA MET A 75 6.11 -1.61 17.04
C MET A 75 5.35 -0.27 16.88
N PRO A 76 4.08 -0.20 17.32
CA PRO A 76 3.33 1.05 17.28
C PRO A 76 3.97 2.10 18.19
N VAL A 77 3.95 3.36 17.74
CA VAL A 77 4.41 4.51 18.49
C VAL A 77 3.19 5.28 19.01
N ASP A 78 3.27 5.77 20.25
CA ASP A 78 2.18 6.57 20.83
C ASP A 78 1.86 7.77 19.93
N ARG A 79 0.56 7.93 19.61
CA ARG A 79 0.03 8.98 18.71
C ARG A 79 0.58 8.98 17.27
N GLY A 80 1.12 7.86 16.79
CA GLY A 80 1.50 7.70 15.38
C GLY A 80 0.30 7.87 14.44
N LEU A 81 0.44 8.70 13.40
CA LEU A 81 -0.60 8.95 12.39
C LEU A 81 -0.33 8.27 11.05
N ASP A 82 0.89 7.79 10.86
CA ASP A 82 1.35 7.15 9.63
C ASP A 82 1.66 5.67 9.89
N ILE A 83 1.90 4.92 8.83
CA ILE A 83 2.32 3.53 8.91
C ILE A 83 3.77 3.42 9.41
N GLN A 84 4.10 2.26 10.00
CA GLN A 84 5.46 1.98 10.46
C GLN A 84 6.46 2.05 9.31
N PRO A 85 7.74 2.40 9.58
CA PRO A 85 8.79 2.39 8.55
C PRO A 85 8.92 1.00 7.95
N GLN A 86 8.99 0.94 6.63
CA GLN A 86 9.13 -0.31 5.87
C GLN A 86 10.60 -0.57 5.59
N PHE A 87 11.02 -1.84 5.61
CA PHE A 87 12.43 -2.23 5.39
C PHE A 87 12.61 -3.22 4.23
N SER A 88 11.55 -3.45 3.45
CA SER A 88 11.56 -4.29 2.26
C SER A 88 11.34 -3.44 1.00
N GLU A 89 11.84 -3.91 -0.14
CA GLU A 89 11.65 -3.22 -1.44
C GLU A 89 10.16 -3.02 -1.77
N THR A 90 9.35 -4.05 -1.54
CA THR A 90 7.89 -3.97 -1.73
C THR A 90 7.23 -2.99 -0.76
N GLY A 91 7.71 -2.93 0.48
CA GLY A 91 7.18 -2.03 1.49
C GLY A 91 7.46 -0.55 1.17
N GLU A 92 8.67 -0.24 0.71
CA GLU A 92 9.02 1.12 0.25
C GLU A 92 8.18 1.56 -0.95
N PHE A 93 7.93 0.65 -1.91
CA PHE A 93 7.02 0.91 -3.02
C PHE A 93 5.58 1.17 -2.53
N ALA A 94 5.07 0.35 -1.62
CA ALA A 94 3.73 0.51 -1.06
C ALA A 94 3.57 1.81 -0.26
N TYR A 95 4.60 2.21 0.50
CA TYR A 95 4.62 3.50 1.20
C TYR A 95 4.55 4.67 0.21
N GLY A 96 5.31 4.61 -0.89
CA GLY A 96 5.23 5.60 -1.96
C GLY A 96 3.81 5.74 -2.55
N LEU A 97 3.12 4.62 -2.78
CA LEU A 97 1.72 4.61 -3.23
C LEU A 97 0.79 5.22 -2.17
N HIS A 98 0.95 4.84 -0.90
CA HIS A 98 0.15 5.36 0.21
C HIS A 98 0.19 6.89 0.27
N VAL A 99 1.39 7.47 0.29
CA VAL A 99 1.58 8.92 0.34
C VAL A 99 1.00 9.61 -0.91
N GLY A 100 1.22 9.02 -2.10
CA GLY A 100 0.65 9.54 -3.35
C GLY A 100 -0.89 9.60 -3.34
N LEU A 101 -1.53 8.52 -2.88
CA LEU A 101 -3.00 8.46 -2.78
C LEU A 101 -3.55 9.43 -1.74
N ILE A 102 -2.87 9.62 -0.61
CA ILE A 102 -3.26 10.60 0.41
C ILE A 102 -3.33 12.00 -0.20
N TRP A 103 -2.34 12.41 -0.98
CA TRP A 103 -2.37 13.73 -1.62
C TRP A 103 -3.49 13.88 -2.66
N VAL A 104 -3.79 12.84 -3.43
CA VAL A 104 -4.94 12.84 -4.36
C VAL A 104 -6.26 12.98 -3.58
N MET A 105 -6.44 12.20 -2.51
CA MET A 105 -7.63 12.24 -1.65
C MET A 105 -7.82 13.60 -0.97
N VAL A 106 -6.74 14.18 -0.45
CA VAL A 106 -6.75 15.53 0.12
C VAL A 106 -7.12 16.56 -0.94
N GLY A 107 -6.55 16.46 -2.15
CA GLY A 107 -6.86 17.34 -3.28
C GLY A 107 -8.35 17.35 -3.64
N ILE A 108 -8.95 16.18 -3.83
CA ILE A 108 -10.38 16.08 -4.17
C ILE A 108 -11.27 16.53 -2.99
N SER A 109 -10.87 16.24 -1.75
CA SER A 109 -11.65 16.61 -0.57
C SER A 109 -11.69 18.13 -0.38
N VAL A 110 -10.54 18.79 -0.59
CA VAL A 110 -10.47 20.26 -0.57
C VAL A 110 -11.28 20.85 -1.72
N PHE A 111 -11.21 20.27 -2.92
CA PHE A 111 -12.02 20.72 -4.06
C PHE A 111 -13.52 20.66 -3.76
N VAL A 112 -14.01 19.53 -3.25
CA VAL A 112 -15.42 19.36 -2.86
C VAL A 112 -15.79 20.31 -1.72
N LEU A 113 -14.92 20.47 -0.71
CA LEU A 113 -15.15 21.41 0.40
C LEU A 113 -15.30 22.85 -0.11
N VAL A 114 -14.44 23.28 -1.04
CA VAL A 114 -14.51 24.61 -1.66
C VAL A 114 -15.83 24.78 -2.43
N LEU A 115 -16.24 23.79 -3.23
CA LEU A 115 -17.52 23.84 -3.95
C LEU A 115 -18.71 23.88 -2.98
N LEU A 116 -18.67 23.12 -1.89
CA LEU A 116 -19.72 23.12 -0.88
C LEU A 116 -19.82 24.48 -0.17
N LEU A 117 -18.69 25.05 0.25
CA LEU A 117 -18.66 26.39 0.83
C LEU A 117 -19.19 27.42 -0.18
N TYR A 118 -18.74 27.35 -1.42
CA TYR A 118 -19.24 28.22 -2.49
C TYR A 118 -20.76 28.08 -2.66
N THR A 119 -21.30 26.87 -2.69
CA THR A 119 -22.75 26.67 -2.87
C THR A 119 -23.56 27.24 -1.71
N VAL A 120 -23.12 27.02 -0.47
CA VAL A 120 -23.76 27.57 0.73
C VAL A 120 -23.73 29.10 0.73
N PHE A 121 -22.59 29.71 0.40
CA PHE A 121 -22.47 31.17 0.39
C PHE A 121 -23.17 31.84 -0.78
N ARG A 122 -23.15 31.24 -1.98
CA ARG A 122 -23.66 31.86 -3.22
C ARG A 122 -25.12 31.55 -3.50
N PHE A 123 -25.61 30.36 -3.15
CA PHE A 123 -26.95 29.88 -3.51
C PHE A 123 -27.95 29.83 -2.34
N ARG A 124 -27.60 30.36 -1.16
CA ARG A 124 -28.56 30.58 -0.06
C ARG A 124 -29.74 31.48 -0.47
N ARG A 125 -30.90 31.27 0.17
CA ARG A 125 -32.17 31.96 -0.12
C ARG A 125 -32.08 33.49 -0.25
N LYS A 126 -31.28 34.15 0.60
CA LYS A 126 -31.11 35.62 0.56
C LYS A 126 -30.36 36.09 -0.70
N ALA A 127 -29.34 35.34 -1.13
CA ALA A 127 -28.49 35.71 -2.27
C ALA A 127 -29.00 35.13 -3.61
N ASN A 128 -29.83 34.09 -3.56
CA ASN A 128 -30.42 33.44 -4.72
C ASN A 128 -31.92 33.16 -4.49
N PRO A 129 -32.79 34.19 -4.62
CA PRO A 129 -34.22 34.07 -4.31
C PRO A 129 -35.01 33.24 -5.34
N VAL A 130 -34.57 33.22 -6.61
CA VAL A 130 -35.21 32.43 -7.68
C VAL A 130 -34.24 31.31 -8.10
N PRO A 131 -34.54 30.02 -7.81
CA PRO A 131 -33.64 28.92 -8.14
C PRO A 131 -33.68 28.57 -9.63
N SER A 132 -32.53 28.13 -10.17
CA SER A 132 -32.44 27.58 -11.52
C SER A 132 -33.29 26.32 -11.68
N LYS A 133 -33.71 26.04 -12.92
CA LYS A 133 -34.49 24.86 -13.33
C LYS A 133 -33.71 23.89 -14.23
N THR A 134 -32.42 24.13 -14.44
CA THR A 134 -31.54 23.28 -15.24
C THR A 134 -31.35 21.91 -14.58
N SER A 135 -31.68 20.82 -15.27
CA SER A 135 -31.55 19.46 -14.74
C SER A 135 -30.37 18.66 -15.31
N HIS A 136 -29.87 19.03 -16.50
CA HIS A 136 -28.81 18.31 -17.21
C HIS A 136 -27.81 19.28 -17.83
N ASN A 137 -26.55 18.88 -17.87
CA ASN A 137 -25.49 19.57 -18.59
C ASN A 137 -24.39 18.59 -18.98
N THR A 138 -24.49 18.06 -20.19
CA THR A 138 -23.57 17.04 -20.72
C THR A 138 -22.10 17.48 -20.72
N LEU A 139 -21.81 18.78 -20.79
CA LEU A 139 -20.42 19.27 -20.82
C LEU A 139 -19.70 19.16 -19.47
N ILE A 140 -20.42 19.07 -18.35
CA ILE A 140 -19.83 18.90 -17.01
C ILE A 140 -20.00 17.47 -16.47
N GLU A 141 -20.87 16.68 -17.10
CA GLU A 141 -21.11 15.28 -16.73
C GLU A 141 -19.97 14.36 -17.18
N VAL A 142 -19.24 14.74 -18.24
CA VAL A 142 -18.10 14.01 -18.82
C VAL A 142 -16.80 14.70 -18.45
#